data_AF-A0A6V8P8X8-F1
#
_entry.id   AF-A0A6V8P8X8-F1
#
_cell.length_a   1.000
_cell.length_b   1.000
_cell.length_c   1.000
_cell.angle_alpha   90.00
_cell.angle_beta   90.00
_cell.angle_gamma   90.00
#
_symmetry.space_group_name_H-M   'P 1'
#
loop_
_entity.id
_entity.type
_entity.pdbx_description
1 polymer ?
#
loop_
_entity_poly.entity_id
_entity_poly.type
_entity_poly.pdbx_seq_one_letter_code
_entity_poly.pdbx_strand_id
1 'polypeptide(L)' 'MSRMSNLIPIVVEQTSRGERSFDIYSRLLKERIVFLGDVIE' A
#
# COMPACT_ATOMS: atom_id res chain seq x y z
N MET A 1 -17.53 9.12 18.35
CA MET A 1 -16.69 9.42 17.17
C MET A 1 -16.20 8.10 16.62
N SER A 2 -16.85 7.60 15.57
CA SER A 2 -16.44 6.37 14.90
C SER A 2 -15.00 6.56 14.43
N ARG A 3 -14.06 5.74 14.92
CA ARG A 3 -12.74 5.64 14.30
C ARG A 3 -13.02 5.13 12.89
N MET A 4 -12.88 5.98 11.88
CA MET A 4 -12.62 5.47 10.54
C MET A 4 -11.40 4.59 10.68
N SER A 5 -11.59 3.28 10.70
CA SER A 5 -10.52 2.35 10.40
C SER A 5 -9.97 2.82 9.06
N ASN A 6 -8.74 3.33 9.04
CA ASN A 6 -8.06 3.67 7.80
C ASN A 6 -7.86 2.35 7.05
N LEU A 7 -8.87 1.96 6.27
CA LEU A 7 -8.84 0.77 5.45
C LEU A 7 -7.86 1.05 4.31
N ILE A 8 -6.69 0.42 4.37
CA ILE A 8 -5.72 0.48 3.28
C ILE A 8 -6.15 -0.56 2.24
N PRO A 9 -6.39 -0.16 0.98
CA PRO A 9 -6.76 -1.10 -0.07
C PRO A 9 -5.67 -2.15 -0.30
N ILE A 10 -6.10 -3.38 -0.53
CA ILE A 10 -5.23 -4.46 -0.99
C ILE A 10 -5.33 -4.56 -2.51
N VAL A 11 -4.17 -4.68 -3.15
CA VAL A 11 -4.01 -4.88 -4.59
C VAL A 11 -3.36 -6.23 -4.86
N VAL A 12 -3.70 -6.82 -6.01
CA VAL A 12 -3.13 -8.09 -6.47
C VAL A 12 -2.18 -7.81 -7.64
N GLU A 13 -0.93 -8.20 -7.49
CA GLU A 13 0.09 -8.16 -8.54
C GLU A 13 0.16 -9.52 -9.24
N GLN A 14 0.03 -9.53 -10.56
CA GLN A 14 0.29 -10.71 -11.36
C GLN A 14 1.79 -10.86 -11.64
N THR A 15 2.33 -12.04 -11.36
CA THR A 15 3.72 -12.41 -11.63
C THR A 15 3.77 -13.67 -12.48
N SER A 16 4.94 -14.00 -13.05
CA SER A 16 5.12 -15.24 -13.82
C SER A 16 4.89 -16.52 -13.01
N ARG A 17 4.89 -16.44 -11.67
CA ARG A 17 4.66 -17.56 -10.74
C ARG A 17 3.28 -17.53 -10.08
N GLY A 18 2.38 -16.64 -10.51
CA GLY A 18 1.04 -16.48 -9.96
C GLY A 18 0.78 -15.09 -9.38
N GLU A 19 -0.15 -15.00 -8.43
CA GLU A 19 -0.62 -13.73 -7.86
C GLU A 19 0.01 -13.46 -6.49
N ARG A 20 0.28 -12.17 -6.21
CA ARG A 20 0.75 -11.72 -4.91
C ARG A 20 -0.04 -10.50 -4.45
N SER A 21 -0.59 -10.59 -3.24
CA SER A 21 -1.32 -9.48 -2.62
C SER A 21 -0.38 -8.53 -1.89
N PHE A 22 -0.65 -7.23 -1.99
CA PHE A 22 0.06 -6.16 -1.30
C PHE A 22 -0.95 -5.13 -0.80
N ASP A 23 -0.68 -4.44 0.30
CA ASP A 23 -1.27 -3.12 0.47
C ASP A 23 -0.69 -2.16 -0.58
N ILE A 24 -1.46 -1.12 -0.95
CA ILE A 24 -1.06 -0.21 -2.01
C ILE A 24 0.30 0.47 -1.76
N TYR A 25 0.64 0.79 -0.51
CA TYR A 25 1.91 1.46 -0.19
C TYR A 25 3.09 0.51 -0.36
N SER A 26 2.99 -0.73 0.11
CA SER A 26 4.02 -1.75 -0.11
C SER A 26 4.23 -2.05 -1.60
N ARG A 27 3.16 -2.05 -2.41
CA ARG A 27 3.28 -2.24 -3.85
C ARG A 27 4.08 -1.12 -4.52
N LEU A 28 3.87 0.12 -4.10
CA LEU A 28 4.56 1.29 -4.64
C LEU A 28 6.00 1.39 -4.12
N LEU A 29 6.25 0.99 -2.87
CA LEU A 29 7.59 0.92 -2.29
C LEU A 29 8.48 -0.08 -3.04
N LYS A 30 7.92 -1.20 -3.54
CA LYS A 30 8.63 -2.15 -4.41
C LYS A 30 9.19 -1.48 -5.68
N GLU A 31 8.53 -0.44 -6.18
CA GLU A 31 8.97 0.41 -7.29
C GLU A 31 9.81 1.62 -6.85
N ARG A 32 10.19 1.66 -5.57
CA ARG A 32 10.95 2.75 -4.94
C ARG A 32 10.19 4.08 -4.92
N ILE A 33 8.86 4.04 -4.89
CA ILE A 33 8.00 5.21 -4.71
C ILE A 33 7.68 5.34 -3.21
N VAL A 34 7.98 6.50 -2.63
CA VAL A 34 7.78 6.80 -1.21
C VAL A 34 6.83 7.97 -1.06
N PHE A 35 5.88 7.87 -0.13
CA PHE A 35 4.95 8.94 0.22
C PHE A 35 5.37 9.56 1.55
N LEU A 36 5.43 10.90 1.59
CA LEU A 36 5.42 11.65 2.84
C LEU A 36 3.97 11.99 3.15
N GLY A 37 3.34 11.19 4.01
CA GLY A 37 1.90 11.28 4.29
C GLY A 37 1.53 12.21 5.44
N ASP A 38 2.49 12.57 6.29
CA ASP A 38 2.30 13.35 7.50
C ASP A 38 3.20 14.59 7.53
N VAL A 39 2.88 15.50 8.44
CA VAL A 39 3.68 16.70 8.71
C VAL A 39 5.04 16.29 9.31
N ILE A 40 6.10 16.98 8.88
CA ILE A 40 7.42 16.84 9.49
C ILE A 40 7.47 17.76 10.70
N GLU A 41 7.69 17.18 11.89
CA GLU A 41 7.96 17.89 13.16
C GLU A 41 9.46 17.99 13.45
#